data_AF-A0A2W2KVJ2-F1
#
_entry.id   AF-A0A2W2KVJ2-F1
#
_cell.length_a   1.000
_cell.length_b   1.000
_cell.length_c   1.000
_cell.angle_alpha   90.00
_cell.angle_beta   90.00
_cell.angle_gamma   90.00
#
_symmetry.space_group_name_H-M   'P 1'
#
loop_
_entity.id
_entity.type
_entity.pdbx_description
1 polymer ?
#
loop_
_entity_poly.entity_id
_entity_poly.type
_entity_poly.pdbx_seq_one_letter_code
_entity_poly.pdbx_strand_id
1 'polypeptide(L)' 'TPHRAGRPGGHGMFIVQRLCLDWGVVRLPGVTGKRVWAELGAPA' A
#
# COMPACT_ATOMS: atom_id res chain seq x y z
N THR A 1 -18.72 -3.16 -7.23
CA THR A 1 -19.29 -2.70 -5.93
C THR A 1 -18.43 -1.57 -5.40
N PRO A 2 -18.99 -0.46 -4.87
CA PRO A 2 -18.18 0.65 -4.39
C PRO A 2 -17.28 0.23 -3.22
N HIS A 3 -16.08 0.79 -3.20
CA HIS A 3 -15.08 0.55 -2.18
C HIS A 3 -15.52 1.16 -0.81
N ARG A 4 -15.31 0.45 0.31
CA ARG A 4 -15.63 0.91 1.69
C ARG A 4 -14.38 1.24 2.51
N ALA A 5 -14.23 2.50 2.91
CA ALA A 5 -13.14 2.96 3.78
C ALA A 5 -13.17 2.26 5.16
N GLY A 6 -12.01 1.81 5.66
CA GLY A 6 -11.85 1.27 7.02
C GLY A 6 -11.51 -0.22 7.13
N ARG A 7 -11.62 -1.01 6.04
CA ARG A 7 -11.11 -2.39 5.99
C ARG A 7 -9.77 -2.44 5.24
N PRO A 8 -8.81 -3.32 5.59
CA PRO A 8 -7.73 -3.69 4.68
C PRO A 8 -8.34 -3.99 3.30
N GLY A 9 -7.81 -3.39 2.24
CA GLY A 9 -8.53 -3.28 0.96
C GLY A 9 -9.33 -1.99 0.82
N GLY A 10 -8.80 -0.87 1.33
CA GLY A 10 -9.26 0.53 1.27
C GLY A 10 -9.21 1.20 -0.13
N HIS A 11 -9.69 2.46 -0.28
CA HIS A 11 -9.65 3.18 -1.57
C HIS A 11 -8.19 3.46 -1.93
N GLY A 12 -7.39 3.78 -0.92
CA GLY A 12 -5.93 3.83 -1.04
C GLY A 12 -5.32 2.49 -1.45
N MET A 13 -5.89 1.35 -1.04
CA MET A 13 -5.41 0.04 -1.49
C MET A 13 -5.71 -0.19 -2.97
N PHE A 14 -6.89 0.22 -3.45
CA PHE A 14 -7.23 0.18 -4.87
C PHE A 14 -6.25 1.02 -5.70
N ILE A 15 -5.91 2.22 -5.22
CA ILE A 15 -4.93 3.10 -5.86
C ILE A 15 -3.54 2.44 -5.89
N VAL A 16 -3.07 1.91 -4.75
CA VAL A 16 -1.76 1.23 -4.65
C VAL A 16 -1.69 0.02 -5.59
N GLN A 17 -2.71 -0.83 -5.59
CA GLN A 17 -2.82 -1.98 -6.50
C GLN A 17 -2.81 -1.59 -7.98
N ARG A 18 -3.30 -0.40 -8.33
CA ARG A 18 -3.39 0.06 -9.72
C ARG A 18 -2.11 0.72 -10.22
N LEU A 19 -1.41 1.43 -9.34
CA LEU A 19 -0.29 2.31 -9.71
C LEU A 19 1.10 1.72 -9.46
N CYS A 20 1.23 0.81 -8.49
CA CYS A 20 2.53 0.26 -8.10
C CYS A 20 2.79 -1.07 -8.83
N LEU A 21 4.05 -1.33 -9.18
CA LEU A 21 4.50 -2.60 -9.73
C LEU A 21 4.51 -3.67 -8.63
N ASP A 22 4.97 -3.30 -7.44
CA ASP A 22 4.89 -4.09 -6.22
C ASP A 22 4.77 -3.15 -5.02
N TRP A 23 4.32 -3.68 -3.89
CA TRP A 23 4.23 -2.94 -2.63
C TRP A 23 4.15 -3.90 -1.45
N GLY A 24 4.60 -3.44 -0.29
CA GLY A 24 4.62 -4.29 0.89
C GLY A 24 4.72 -3.53 2.20
N VAL A 25 4.68 -4.30 3.29
CA VAL A 25 4.81 -3.79 4.65
C VAL A 25 5.90 -4.58 5.36
N VAL A 26 6.84 -3.87 5.99
CA VAL A 26 7.83 -4.45 6.89
C VAL A 26 7.53 -4.00 8.31
N ARG A 27 7.39 -4.96 9.22
CA ARG A 27 7.33 -4.68 10.66
C ARG A 27 8.74 -4.80 11.24
N LEU A 28 9.18 -3.76 11.92
CA LEU A 28 10.42 -3.79 12.67
C LEU A 28 10.11 -4.14 14.12
N PRO A 29 10.71 -5.21 14.68
CA PRO A 29 10.56 -5.54 16.09
C PRO A 29 10.97 -4.36 16.99
N GLY A 30 10.19 -4.11 18.03
CA GLY A 30 10.50 -3.08 19.04
C GLY A 30 10.21 -1.64 18.63
N VAL A 31 9.67 -1.37 17.44
CA VAL A 31 9.29 -0.02 16.99
C VAL A 31 7.78 0.09 16.84
N THR A 32 7.20 1.13 17.42
CA THR A 32 5.78 1.44 17.23
C THR A 32 5.52 1.89 15.80
N GLY A 33 4.64 1.17 15.10
CA GLY A 33 4.19 1.51 13.74
C GLY A 33 4.48 0.41 12.71
N LYS A 34 4.41 0.81 11.44
CA LYS A 34 4.71 -0.06 10.29
C LYS A 34 5.49 0.72 9.25
N ARG A 35 6.43 0.07 8.57
CA ARG A 35 7.07 0.63 7.37
C ARG A 35 6.36 0.07 6.15
N VAL A 36 5.99 0.95 5.22
CA VAL A 36 5.35 0.58 3.95
C VAL A 36 6.27 1.02 2.83
N TRP A 37 6.36 0.23 1.77
CA TRP A 37 7.15 0.54 0.57
C TRP A 37 6.32 0.20 -0.69
N ALA A 38 6.70 0.83 -1.81
CA ALA A 38 6.11 0.58 -3.12
C ALA A 38 7.16 0.80 -4.20
N GLU A 39 7.11 -0.03 -5.23
CA GLU A 39 7.88 0.12 -6.46
C GLU A 39 6.99 0.74 -7.54
N LEU A 40 7.49 1.79 -8.19
CA LEU A 40 6.80 2.49 -9.26
C LEU A 40 7.67 2.49 -10.52
N GLY A 41 7.04 2.36 -11.68
CA GLY A 41 7.72 2.58 -12.95
C GLY A 41 8.18 4.04 -13.06
N ALA A 42 9.38 4.26 -13.59
CA ALA A 42 9.83 5.60 -13.91
C ALA A 42 8.98 6.19 -15.05
N PRO A 43 8.71 7.51 -15.04
CA PRO A 43 8.10 8.18 -16.19
C PRO A 43 8.96 8.01 -17.44
N ALA A 44 8.31 7.97 -18.61
CA ALA A 44 8.97 8.07 -19.91
C ALA A 44 9.41 9.50 -20.21
#